data_AF-A0A2H0VWY4-F1
#
_entry.id   AF-A0A2H0VWY4-F1
#
_cell.length_a   1.000
_cell.length_b   1.000
_cell.length_c   1.000
_cell.angle_alpha   90.00
_cell.angle_beta   90.00
_cell.angle_gamma   90.00
#
_symmetry.space_group_name_H-M   'P 1'
#
loop_
_entity.id
_entity.type
_entity.pdbx_description
1 polymer ?
#
loop_
_entity_poly.entity_id
_entity_poly.type
_entity_poly.pdbx_seq_one_letter_code
_entity_poly.pdbx_strand_id
1 'polypeptide(L)'
;MITEELKKLTHTIDLARNAGRARQSKRTGFVHDEETIPLYENFCFALSLFRAKTAESVVEGKELVDRLLAFQSTEGNFPIFLHEYPRCFDLNMGLKVAPILIYLLRLFGPVLGDLKVKIEEALKLVLAKRGQKPLWENRYRACVGEPLLPVDTSEFSPQEWTQWIITAQLAGINHFKIPYDEELQLFMGHSGFDCQEGAQPRPNPIEWLLADGKFSPRLLQDHPHQLLCAPLFPVTFESTSCLSSDFRLFWNGSTLHSLVGKSLVFDLPETFEMGRSDLFEAALYTDISEETKIFIEGGKGTTFQLGDLITIQTPTKNIQFKFELTSGAGDFCGHIFRSNRPSQILKGYEAYDWQIAVRTLRREGPCQIKVNIL
;
A
#
# COMPACT_ATOMS: atom_id res chain seq x y z
N MET A 1 -16.97 -1.71 -9.48
CA MET A 1 -17.53 -0.73 -10.44
C MET A 1 -17.26 0.66 -9.86
N ILE A 2 -16.49 1.52 -10.54
CA ILE A 2 -16.20 2.87 -10.06
C ILE A 2 -17.42 3.75 -10.32
N THR A 3 -18.01 4.36 -9.30
CA THR A 3 -19.17 5.24 -9.49
C THR A 3 -18.74 6.58 -10.13
N GLU A 4 -19.62 7.21 -10.91
CA GLU A 4 -19.37 8.54 -11.48
C GLU A 4 -19.15 9.61 -10.40
N GLU A 5 -19.63 9.37 -9.17
CA GLU A 5 -19.38 10.24 -8.02
C GLU A 5 -17.94 10.16 -7.53
N LEU A 6 -17.33 8.96 -7.51
CA LEU A 6 -15.93 8.80 -7.09
C LEU A 6 -14.96 9.50 -8.07
N LYS A 7 -15.29 9.58 -9.35
CA LYS A 7 -14.49 10.30 -10.36
C LYS A 7 -14.41 11.81 -10.13
N LYS A 8 -15.36 12.38 -9.36
CA LYS A 8 -15.38 13.82 -9.03
C LYS A 8 -14.53 14.16 -7.81
N LEU A 9 -14.02 13.15 -7.10
CA LEU A 9 -13.20 13.36 -5.91
C LEU A 9 -11.78 13.70 -6.33
N THR A 10 -11.50 15.00 -6.40
CA THR A 10 -10.16 15.50 -6.72
C THR A 10 -9.24 15.54 -5.50
N HIS A 11 -9.77 15.27 -4.30
CA HIS A 11 -9.01 15.41 -3.07
C HIS A 11 -9.04 14.14 -2.22
N THR A 12 -7.87 13.76 -1.72
CA THR A 12 -7.65 12.62 -0.82
C THR A 12 -8.53 12.67 0.43
N ILE A 13 -8.88 13.88 0.90
CA ILE A 13 -9.73 14.06 2.06
C ILE A 13 -11.18 13.62 1.82
N ASP A 14 -11.69 13.78 0.61
CA ASP A 14 -13.03 13.33 0.27
C ASP A 14 -13.09 11.80 0.19
N LEU A 15 -12.03 11.16 -0.32
CA LEU A 15 -11.88 9.70 -0.27
C LEU A 15 -11.90 9.20 1.18
N ALA A 16 -11.11 9.82 2.08
CA ALA A 16 -11.09 9.47 3.49
C ALA A 16 -12.47 9.59 4.15
N ARG A 17 -13.18 10.70 3.90
CA ARG A 17 -14.53 10.92 4.43
C ARG A 17 -15.52 9.87 3.90
N ASN A 18 -15.49 9.61 2.60
CA ASN A 18 -16.41 8.66 1.98
C ASN A 18 -16.16 7.22 2.45
N ALA A 19 -14.90 6.82 2.57
CA ALA A 19 -14.52 5.52 3.13
C ALA A 19 -15.02 5.36 4.58
N GLY A 20 -14.96 6.43 5.38
CA GLY A 20 -15.53 6.44 6.72
C GLY A 20 -17.05 6.35 6.73
N ARG A 21 -17.75 7.09 5.87
CA ARG A 21 -19.21 7.02 5.73
C ARG A 21 -19.69 5.63 5.31
N ALA A 22 -19.01 5.01 4.35
CA ALA A 22 -19.35 3.68 3.85
C ALA A 22 -19.26 2.61 4.95
N ARG A 23 -18.38 2.83 5.94
CA ARG A 23 -18.09 1.90 7.05
C ARG A 23 -18.68 2.33 8.38
N GLN A 24 -19.41 3.46 8.43
CA GLN A 24 -19.98 3.97 9.67
C GLN A 24 -21.21 3.15 10.06
N SER A 25 -21.16 2.51 11.22
CA SER A 25 -22.29 1.80 11.77
C SER A 25 -23.38 2.78 12.20
N LYS A 26 -24.61 2.59 11.71
CA LYS A 26 -25.78 3.38 12.14
C LYS A 26 -26.06 3.23 13.64
N ARG A 27 -25.69 2.10 14.24
CA ARG A 27 -25.97 1.81 15.65
C ARG A 27 -24.96 2.49 16.59
N THR A 28 -23.68 2.40 16.28
CA THR A 28 -22.63 2.93 17.17
C THR A 28 -22.13 4.31 16.76
N GLY A 29 -22.35 4.71 15.50
CA GLY A 29 -21.79 5.93 14.91
C GLY A 29 -20.28 5.88 14.69
N PHE A 30 -19.63 4.73 14.89
CA PHE A 30 -18.20 4.50 14.63
C PHE A 30 -18.01 3.83 13.27
N VAL A 31 -16.82 3.98 12.69
CA VAL A 31 -16.31 3.18 11.58
C VAL A 31 -16.03 1.76 12.09
N HIS A 32 -16.53 0.76 11.36
CA HIS A 32 -16.29 -0.66 11.62
C HIS A 32 -15.41 -1.25 10.51
N ASP A 33 -14.59 -2.22 10.86
CA ASP A 33 -13.87 -3.08 9.91
C ASP A 33 -14.14 -4.53 10.31
N GLU A 34 -14.98 -5.19 9.50
CA GLU A 34 -15.59 -6.48 9.82
C GLU A 34 -16.26 -6.48 11.21
N GLU A 35 -15.77 -7.29 12.15
CA GLU A 35 -16.28 -7.39 13.52
C GLU A 35 -15.58 -6.45 14.51
N THR A 36 -14.66 -5.62 14.02
CA THR A 36 -13.82 -4.75 14.85
C THR A 36 -14.18 -3.27 14.71
N ILE A 37 -13.83 -2.47 15.73
CA ILE A 37 -14.00 -1.02 15.71
C ILE A 37 -12.61 -0.39 15.87
N PRO A 38 -11.90 -0.14 14.77
CA PRO A 38 -10.50 0.30 14.82
C PRO A 38 -10.41 1.76 15.29
N LEU A 39 -9.68 2.00 16.38
CA LEU A 39 -9.65 3.30 17.05
C LEU A 39 -8.97 4.37 16.19
N TYR A 40 -7.83 4.06 15.59
CA TYR A 40 -7.05 5.04 14.83
C TYR A 40 -7.82 5.54 13.60
N GLU A 41 -8.47 4.64 12.88
CA GLU A 41 -9.31 4.87 11.72
C GLU A 41 -10.51 5.76 12.07
N ASN A 42 -11.08 5.59 13.27
CA ASN A 42 -12.14 6.46 13.78
C ASN A 42 -11.62 7.89 14.11
N PHE A 43 -10.40 8.03 14.64
CA PHE A 43 -9.77 9.36 14.78
C PHE A 43 -9.50 10.01 13.41
N CYS A 44 -9.01 9.23 12.44
CA CYS A 44 -8.83 9.68 11.07
C CYS A 44 -10.16 10.13 10.44
N PHE A 45 -11.23 9.35 10.63
CA PHE A 45 -12.56 9.72 10.16
C PHE A 45 -13.03 11.03 10.80
N ALA A 46 -12.87 11.18 12.13
CA ALA A 46 -13.21 12.42 12.81
C ALA A 46 -12.47 13.62 12.22
N LEU A 47 -11.15 13.51 11.99
CA LEU A 47 -10.38 14.57 11.34
C LEU A 47 -10.88 14.88 9.92
N SER A 48 -11.31 13.87 9.16
CA SER A 48 -11.89 14.08 7.84
C SER A 48 -13.19 14.89 7.88
N LEU A 49 -14.01 14.72 8.93
CA LEU A 49 -15.23 15.50 9.15
C LEU A 49 -14.90 16.97 9.43
N PHE A 50 -13.91 17.25 10.28
CA PHE A 50 -13.45 18.63 10.51
C PHE A 50 -12.91 19.27 9.22
N ARG A 51 -12.13 18.52 8.43
CA ARG A 51 -11.54 19.01 7.18
C ARG A 51 -12.57 19.26 6.06
N ALA A 52 -13.78 18.71 6.17
CA ALA A 52 -14.90 19.05 5.27
C ALA A 52 -15.42 20.49 5.48
N LYS A 53 -15.12 21.11 6.63
CA LYS A 53 -15.45 22.52 6.96
C LYS A 53 -16.94 22.89 6.87
N THR A 54 -17.86 21.91 6.94
CA THR A 54 -19.30 22.19 7.14
C THR A 54 -19.64 22.19 8.63
N ALA A 55 -20.63 22.98 9.04
CA ALA A 55 -21.01 23.09 10.45
C ALA A 55 -21.45 21.73 11.01
N GLU A 56 -22.23 20.97 10.24
CA GLU A 56 -22.76 19.66 10.60
C GLU A 56 -21.63 18.65 10.77
N SER A 57 -20.66 18.63 9.84
CA SER A 57 -19.52 17.72 9.92
C SER A 57 -18.62 18.06 11.11
N VAL A 58 -18.45 19.35 11.44
CA VAL A 58 -17.69 19.77 12.62
C VAL A 58 -18.39 19.34 13.92
N VAL A 59 -19.71 19.47 14.02
CA VAL A 59 -20.47 19.02 15.20
C VAL A 59 -20.33 17.50 15.38
N GLU A 60 -20.56 16.73 14.32
CA GLU A 60 -20.39 15.27 14.36
C GLU A 60 -18.94 14.88 14.70
N GLY A 61 -17.96 15.55 14.11
CA GLY A 61 -16.54 15.33 14.38
C GLY A 61 -16.21 15.54 15.86
N LYS A 62 -16.77 16.58 16.49
CA LYS A 62 -16.59 16.81 17.94
C LYS A 62 -17.16 15.68 18.78
N GLU A 63 -18.40 15.28 18.50
CA GLU A 63 -19.06 14.18 19.24
C GLU A 63 -18.29 12.86 19.09
N LEU A 64 -17.73 12.61 17.90
CA LEU A 64 -16.91 11.44 17.65
C LEU A 64 -15.59 11.49 18.43
N VAL A 65 -14.85 12.61 18.39
CA VAL A 65 -13.60 12.77 19.16
C VAL A 65 -13.86 12.65 20.66
N ASP A 66 -14.91 13.29 21.18
CA ASP A 66 -15.25 13.24 22.60
C ASP A 66 -15.47 11.79 23.09
N ARG A 67 -16.21 11.01 22.29
CA ARG A 67 -16.42 9.57 22.57
C ARG A 67 -15.15 8.75 22.45
N LEU A 68 -14.27 9.04 21.49
CA LEU A 68 -13.00 8.31 21.31
C LEU A 68 -12.01 8.60 22.44
N LEU A 69 -11.97 9.83 22.96
CA LEU A 69 -11.11 10.21 24.09
C LEU A 69 -11.47 9.44 25.38
N ALA A 70 -12.72 8.99 25.53
CA ALA A 70 -13.13 8.15 26.65
C ALA A 70 -12.42 6.78 26.70
N PHE A 71 -11.80 6.34 25.60
CA PHE A 71 -11.02 5.11 25.52
C PHE A 71 -9.53 5.31 25.80
N GLN A 72 -9.11 6.49 26.28
CA GLN A 72 -7.75 6.70 26.75
C GLN A 72 -7.54 5.99 28.09
N SER A 73 -6.47 5.21 28.18
CA SER A 73 -6.02 4.60 29.44
C SER A 73 -5.45 5.66 30.39
N THR A 74 -5.32 5.32 31.67
CA THR A 74 -4.69 6.17 32.69
C THR A 74 -3.23 6.50 32.38
N GLU A 75 -2.57 5.71 31.53
CA GLU A 75 -1.20 5.93 31.08
C GLU A 75 -1.11 6.77 29.79
N GLY A 76 -2.24 7.28 29.29
CA GLY A 76 -2.31 8.11 28.09
C GLY A 76 -2.36 7.34 26.77
N ASN A 77 -2.32 6.01 26.79
CA ASN A 77 -2.36 5.19 25.58
C ASN A 77 -3.80 4.79 25.19
N PHE A 78 -4.00 4.23 23.99
CA PHE A 78 -5.30 3.78 23.49
C PHE A 78 -5.25 2.32 23.00
N PRO A 79 -6.39 1.60 22.98
CA PRO A 79 -6.46 0.26 22.39
C PRO A 79 -6.35 0.31 20.85
N ILE A 80 -6.03 -0.81 20.21
CA ILE A 80 -6.06 -0.92 18.73
C ILE A 80 -7.53 -0.92 18.27
N PHE A 81 -8.35 -1.73 18.94
CA PHE A 81 -9.80 -1.78 18.72
C PHE A 81 -10.57 -1.39 19.98
N LEU A 82 -11.69 -0.66 19.83
CA LEU A 82 -12.43 -0.12 20.99
C LEU A 82 -12.85 -1.21 22.00
N HIS A 83 -13.19 -2.41 21.53
CA HIS A 83 -13.65 -3.52 22.37
C HIS A 83 -12.53 -4.17 23.20
N GLU A 84 -11.26 -3.82 22.98
CA GLU A 84 -10.13 -4.31 23.77
C GLU A 84 -9.91 -3.47 25.04
N TYR A 85 -10.52 -2.29 25.14
CA TYR A 85 -10.35 -1.40 26.28
C TYR A 85 -10.65 -2.11 27.62
N PRO A 86 -9.81 -1.93 28.66
CA PRO A 86 -8.70 -0.96 28.76
C PRO A 86 -7.33 -1.46 28.26
N ARG A 87 -7.26 -2.62 27.59
CA ARG A 87 -5.99 -3.21 27.15
C ARG A 87 -5.44 -2.44 25.94
N CYS A 88 -4.24 -1.90 26.08
CA CYS A 88 -3.57 -1.13 25.04
C CYS A 88 -2.30 -1.88 24.57
N PHE A 89 -2.47 -2.87 23.68
CA PHE A 89 -1.38 -3.75 23.26
C PHE A 89 -0.30 -3.03 22.44
N ASP A 90 -0.67 -2.05 21.61
CA ASP A 90 0.29 -1.20 20.92
C ASP A 90 0.71 -0.04 21.81
N LEU A 91 1.95 -0.08 22.32
CA LEU A 91 2.54 0.94 23.18
C LEU A 91 2.67 2.32 22.50
N ASN A 92 2.58 2.39 21.17
CA ASN A 92 2.73 3.63 20.41
C ASN A 92 1.40 4.19 19.89
N MET A 93 0.26 3.57 20.20
CA MET A 93 -1.04 4.02 19.68
C MET A 93 -1.35 5.47 20.08
N GLY A 94 -1.01 5.88 21.31
CA GLY A 94 -1.10 7.28 21.75
C GLY A 94 -0.32 8.23 20.85
N LEU A 95 0.95 7.90 20.55
CA LEU A 95 1.79 8.68 19.63
C LEU A 95 1.30 8.63 18.18
N LYS A 96 0.61 7.56 17.77
CA LYS A 96 -0.04 7.45 16.45
C LYS A 96 -1.24 8.42 16.35
N VAL A 97 -2.01 8.58 17.43
CA VAL A 97 -3.18 9.47 17.53
C VAL A 97 -2.79 10.94 17.73
N ALA A 98 -1.70 11.23 18.44
CA ALA A 98 -1.26 12.59 18.78
C ALA A 98 -1.24 13.59 17.60
N PRO A 99 -0.74 13.25 16.39
CA PRO A 99 -0.80 14.14 15.23
C PRO A 99 -2.20 14.63 14.90
N ILE A 100 -3.20 13.75 14.98
CA ILE A 100 -4.59 14.07 14.68
C ILE A 100 -5.10 15.10 15.69
N LEU A 101 -4.85 14.86 16.98
CA LEU A 101 -5.23 15.77 18.06
C LEU A 101 -4.55 17.13 17.93
N ILE A 102 -3.26 17.16 17.56
CA ILE A 102 -2.51 18.40 17.32
C ILE A 102 -3.09 19.16 16.11
N TYR A 103 -3.42 18.47 15.02
CA TYR A 103 -4.07 19.11 13.88
C TYR A 103 -5.45 19.67 14.24
N LEU A 104 -6.23 18.98 15.07
CA LEU A 104 -7.50 19.50 15.57
C LEU A 104 -7.30 20.80 16.35
N LEU A 105 -6.36 20.84 17.29
CA LEU A 105 -6.05 22.06 18.07
C LEU A 105 -5.56 23.21 17.17
N ARG A 106 -4.62 22.93 16.27
CA ARG A 106 -3.98 23.96 15.42
C ARG A 106 -4.94 24.53 14.37
N LEU A 107 -5.71 23.67 13.70
CA LEU A 107 -6.52 24.07 12.55
C LEU A 107 -7.98 24.39 12.91
N PHE A 108 -8.49 23.83 14.01
CA PHE A 108 -9.89 23.91 14.39
C PHE A 108 -10.09 24.41 15.83
N GLY A 109 -9.02 24.87 16.51
CA GLY A 109 -9.05 25.41 17.87
C GLY A 109 -10.24 26.33 18.20
N PRO A 110 -10.57 27.33 17.37
CA PRO A 110 -11.68 28.25 17.64
C PRO A 110 -13.06 27.58 17.70
N VAL A 111 -13.26 26.47 16.98
CA VAL A 111 -14.55 25.80 16.96
C VAL A 111 -14.65 24.70 18.01
N LEU A 112 -13.56 24.21 18.61
CA LEU A 112 -13.60 23.03 19.49
C LEU A 112 -14.42 23.21 20.79
N GLY A 113 -14.48 24.42 21.36
CA GLY A 113 -15.14 24.64 22.66
C GLY A 113 -14.47 23.84 23.78
N ASP A 114 -15.25 23.24 24.68
CA ASP A 114 -14.75 22.46 25.83
C ASP A 114 -13.91 21.25 25.43
N LEU A 115 -14.15 20.70 24.23
CA LEU A 115 -13.36 19.59 23.69
C LEU A 115 -11.88 19.95 23.55
N LYS A 116 -11.55 21.24 23.38
CA LYS A 116 -10.17 21.72 23.32
C LYS A 116 -9.38 21.30 24.57
N VAL A 117 -9.96 21.52 25.76
CA VAL A 117 -9.32 21.21 27.04
C VAL A 117 -9.11 19.70 27.18
N LYS A 118 -10.11 18.89 26.82
CA LYS A 118 -10.00 17.42 26.85
C LYS A 118 -8.89 16.90 25.92
N ILE A 119 -8.76 17.50 24.73
CA ILE A 119 -7.68 17.14 23.79
C ILE A 119 -6.31 17.51 24.35
N GLU A 120 -6.17 18.69 24.97
CA GLU A 120 -4.92 19.14 25.60
C GLU A 120 -4.52 18.24 26.78
N GLU A 121 -5.47 17.83 27.62
CA GLU A 121 -5.26 16.87 28.70
C GLU A 121 -4.85 15.49 28.18
N ALA A 122 -5.54 14.99 27.14
CA ALA A 122 -5.21 13.72 26.53
C ALA A 122 -3.79 13.73 25.93
N LEU A 123 -3.42 14.81 25.22
CA LEU A 123 -2.07 14.97 24.67
C LEU A 123 -1.00 15.05 25.76
N LYS A 124 -1.29 15.71 26.89
CA LYS A 124 -0.36 15.74 28.03
C LYS A 124 -0.05 14.34 28.55
N LEU A 125 -1.05 13.46 28.62
CA LEU A 125 -0.84 12.06 29.04
C LEU A 125 -0.09 11.26 27.97
N VAL A 126 -0.45 11.39 26.69
CA VAL A 126 0.27 10.72 25.59
C VAL A 126 1.75 11.08 25.59
N LEU A 127 2.05 12.38 25.70
CA LEU A 127 3.40 12.93 25.60
C LEU A 127 4.18 12.85 26.93
N ALA A 128 3.62 12.22 27.97
CA ALA A 128 4.38 11.88 29.17
C ALA A 128 5.38 10.73 28.91
N LYS A 129 5.21 9.98 27.82
CA LYS A 129 6.10 8.89 27.40
C LYS A 129 6.72 9.18 26.05
N ARG A 130 8.01 8.90 25.95
CA ARG A 130 8.82 9.07 24.74
C ARG A 130 8.83 7.80 23.90
N GLY A 131 8.89 7.93 22.57
CA GLY A 131 8.93 6.79 21.66
C GLY A 131 10.28 6.06 21.74
N GLN A 132 10.28 4.73 21.73
CA GLN A 132 11.51 3.94 21.88
C GLN A 132 12.22 3.63 20.56
N LYS A 133 11.49 3.62 19.43
CA LYS A 133 12.04 3.38 18.09
C LYS A 133 12.25 4.69 17.34
N PRO A 134 13.21 4.79 16.41
CA PRO A 134 13.52 6.05 15.71
C PRO A 134 12.30 6.77 15.11
N LEU A 135 11.38 6.04 14.47
CA LEU A 135 10.15 6.61 13.90
C LEU A 135 9.26 7.24 14.98
N TRP A 136 9.04 6.54 16.09
CA TRP A 136 8.18 6.98 17.20
C TRP A 136 8.84 8.05 18.07
N GLU A 137 10.17 8.01 18.17
CA GLU A 137 10.97 9.05 18.78
C GLU A 137 10.81 10.36 18.00
N ASN A 138 11.00 10.33 16.68
CA ASN A 138 10.76 11.49 15.84
C ASN A 138 9.31 11.97 15.88
N ARG A 139 8.34 11.04 15.98
CA ARG A 139 6.93 11.39 16.20
C ARG A 139 6.76 12.21 17.48
N TYR A 140 7.32 11.75 18.59
CA TYR A 140 7.30 12.48 19.87
C TYR A 140 7.92 13.87 19.71
N ARG A 141 9.14 13.95 19.14
CA ARG A 141 9.86 15.23 18.93
C ARG A 141 9.04 16.22 18.11
N ALA A 142 8.44 15.77 17.00
CA ALA A 142 7.56 16.58 16.17
C ALA A 142 6.33 17.11 16.95
N CYS A 143 5.76 16.29 17.84
CA CYS A 143 4.61 16.69 18.64
C CYS A 143 4.95 17.76 19.68
N VAL A 144 6.14 17.70 20.28
CA VAL A 144 6.61 18.67 21.29
C VAL A 144 7.38 19.86 20.69
N GLY A 145 7.55 19.90 19.37
CA GLY A 145 8.28 20.98 18.68
C GLY A 145 9.80 20.89 18.81
N GLU A 146 10.34 19.72 19.16
CA GLU A 146 11.77 19.44 19.08
C GLU A 146 12.18 19.18 17.61
N PRO A 147 13.45 19.44 17.24
CA PRO A 147 13.99 19.05 15.94
C PRO A 147 13.80 17.54 15.68
N LEU A 148 13.81 17.09 14.42
CA LEU A 148 13.82 15.65 14.13
C LEU A 148 15.27 15.10 14.19
N LEU A 149 15.40 13.84 14.59
CA LEU A 149 16.64 13.08 14.43
C LEU A 149 16.75 12.58 12.97
N PRO A 150 17.97 12.44 12.44
CA PRO A 150 18.19 11.75 11.17
C PRO A 150 17.56 10.37 11.19
N VAL A 151 16.88 10.01 10.10
CA VAL A 151 16.29 8.68 9.93
C VAL A 151 16.59 8.18 8.53
N ASP A 152 17.03 6.93 8.45
CA ASP A 152 17.18 6.25 7.17
C ASP A 152 15.82 5.72 6.74
N THR A 153 15.38 6.16 5.55
CA THR A 153 14.07 5.82 4.98
C THR A 153 14.17 4.84 3.82
N SER A 154 15.39 4.35 3.51
CA SER A 154 15.64 3.44 2.38
C SER A 154 14.88 2.11 2.53
N GLU A 155 14.78 1.60 3.75
CA GLU A 155 14.10 0.34 4.08
C GLU A 155 12.67 0.52 4.59
N PHE A 156 12.13 1.74 4.56
CA PHE A 156 10.78 1.98 5.08
C PHE A 156 9.72 1.26 4.25
N SER A 157 8.82 0.58 4.94
CA SER A 157 7.60 0.08 4.34
C SER A 157 6.68 1.23 3.88
N PRO A 158 5.67 0.99 3.02
CA PRO A 158 4.68 2.02 2.68
C PRO A 158 3.97 2.60 3.91
N GLN A 159 3.74 1.78 4.94
CA GLN A 159 3.09 2.19 6.18
C GLN A 159 4.04 3.04 7.05
N GLU A 160 5.31 2.66 7.14
CA GLU A 160 6.33 3.46 7.85
C GLU A 160 6.55 4.81 7.16
N TRP A 161 6.59 4.83 5.83
CA TRP A 161 6.61 6.06 5.04
C TRP A 161 5.39 6.94 5.31
N THR A 162 4.19 6.35 5.34
CA THR A 162 2.96 7.09 5.70
C THR A 162 3.10 7.73 7.08
N GLN A 163 3.55 6.96 8.08
CA GLN A 163 3.77 7.49 9.43
C GLN A 163 4.84 8.59 9.45
N TRP A 164 5.94 8.39 8.74
CA TRP A 164 7.02 9.35 8.64
C TRP A 164 6.59 10.68 8.03
N ILE A 165 5.82 10.66 6.94
CA ILE A 165 5.31 11.88 6.31
C ILE A 165 4.45 12.68 7.29
N ILE A 166 3.54 12.02 8.02
CA ILE A 166 2.73 12.72 9.05
C ILE A 166 3.66 13.34 10.12
N THR A 167 4.74 12.65 10.51
CA THR A 167 5.72 13.17 11.50
C THR A 167 6.45 14.39 10.96
N ALA A 168 6.96 14.29 9.75
CA ALA A 168 7.70 15.33 9.06
C ALA A 168 6.84 16.57 8.84
N GLN A 169 5.57 16.40 8.45
CA GLN A 169 4.61 17.49 8.26
C GLN A 169 4.30 18.25 9.55
N LEU A 170 4.22 17.57 10.69
CA LEU A 170 4.08 18.25 11.99
C LEU A 170 5.27 19.17 12.32
N ALA A 171 6.46 18.78 11.87
CA ALA A 171 7.71 19.54 11.99
C ALA A 171 7.92 20.56 10.85
N GLY A 172 6.93 20.73 9.96
CA GLY A 172 6.99 21.69 8.86
C GLY A 172 7.77 21.24 7.63
N ILE A 173 8.15 19.96 7.54
CA ILE A 173 8.81 19.37 6.37
C ILE A 173 7.75 18.90 5.38
N ASN A 174 7.84 19.34 4.13
CA ASN A 174 6.86 19.08 3.07
C ASN A 174 7.49 18.66 1.74
N HIS A 175 8.79 18.37 1.72
CA HIS A 175 9.52 17.90 0.54
C HIS A 175 10.19 16.57 0.85
N PHE A 176 10.01 15.58 -0.02
CA PHE A 176 10.49 14.21 0.20
C PHE A 176 11.07 13.59 -1.06
N LYS A 177 12.05 12.70 -0.91
CA LYS A 177 12.46 11.77 -1.96
C LYS A 177 11.81 10.44 -1.67
N ILE A 178 10.88 10.01 -2.53
CA ILE A 178 10.06 8.82 -2.26
C ILE A 178 10.22 7.85 -3.43
N PRO A 179 10.41 6.54 -3.15
CA PRO A 179 10.36 5.52 -4.19
C PRO A 179 8.91 5.35 -4.62
N TYR A 180 8.50 6.08 -5.64
CA TYR A 180 7.13 6.11 -6.15
C TYR A 180 7.14 6.24 -7.66
N ASP A 181 6.42 5.37 -8.34
CA ASP A 181 6.22 5.45 -9.78
C ASP A 181 4.94 6.24 -10.08
N GLU A 182 5.09 7.40 -10.73
CA GLU A 182 3.96 8.30 -11.00
C GLU A 182 2.99 7.74 -12.06
N GLU A 183 3.49 6.97 -13.03
CA GLU A 183 2.66 6.42 -14.11
C GLU A 183 1.79 5.28 -13.58
N LEU A 184 2.37 4.42 -12.75
CA LEU A 184 1.69 3.28 -12.13
C LEU A 184 0.95 3.65 -10.85
N GLN A 185 1.29 4.81 -10.29
CA GLN A 185 0.83 5.30 -9.00
C GLN A 185 1.05 4.30 -7.89
N LEU A 186 2.27 3.78 -7.84
CA LEU A 186 2.64 2.66 -6.99
C LEU A 186 3.88 3.02 -6.17
N PHE A 187 3.87 2.70 -4.89
CA PHE A 187 5.07 2.79 -4.07
C PHE A 187 6.06 1.67 -4.44
N MET A 188 7.32 2.05 -4.66
CA MET A 188 8.38 1.19 -5.21
C MET A 188 9.49 0.85 -4.19
N GLY A 189 9.29 1.18 -2.91
CA GLY A 189 10.25 0.85 -1.85
C GLY A 189 10.11 -0.57 -1.30
N HIS A 190 10.72 -0.83 -0.16
CA HIS A 190 10.60 -2.10 0.56
C HIS A 190 9.13 -2.40 0.85
N SER A 191 8.60 -3.51 0.33
CA SER A 191 7.21 -3.93 0.60
C SER A 191 7.22 -5.14 1.52
N GLY A 192 6.44 -5.07 2.61
CA GLY A 192 6.24 -6.19 3.52
C GLY A 192 5.39 -7.30 2.89
N PHE A 193 5.08 -8.33 3.70
CA PHE A 193 4.38 -9.55 3.27
C PHE A 193 2.94 -9.33 2.71
N ASP A 194 2.33 -8.15 2.89
CA ASP A 194 0.95 -7.83 2.48
C ASP A 194 0.88 -6.83 1.31
N CYS A 195 1.63 -7.08 0.24
CA CYS A 195 1.73 -6.17 -0.91
C CYS A 195 0.55 -6.24 -1.91
N GLN A 196 -0.39 -7.18 -1.74
CA GLN A 196 -1.40 -7.52 -2.73
C GLN A 196 -2.81 -7.62 -2.16
N GLU A 197 -3.80 -7.13 -2.91
CA GLU A 197 -5.21 -7.39 -2.70
C GLU A 197 -5.80 -7.99 -4.00
N GLY A 198 -6.12 -9.28 -3.97
CA GLY A 198 -6.59 -10.02 -5.14
C GLY A 198 -5.55 -10.05 -6.27
N ALA A 199 -5.84 -9.36 -7.37
CA ALA A 199 -5.00 -9.31 -8.58
C ALA A 199 -4.16 -8.03 -8.72
N GLN A 200 -4.29 -7.10 -7.78
CA GLN A 200 -3.64 -5.78 -7.83
C GLN A 200 -2.78 -5.55 -6.58
N PRO A 201 -1.76 -4.67 -6.66
CA PRO A 201 -1.05 -4.23 -5.47
C PRO A 201 -2.01 -3.57 -4.48
N ARG A 202 -1.94 -3.96 -3.21
CA ARG A 202 -2.77 -3.37 -2.15
C ARG A 202 -2.49 -1.87 -2.07
N PRO A 203 -3.50 -1.00 -2.15
CA PRO A 203 -3.26 0.43 -2.12
C PRO A 203 -2.83 0.92 -0.74
N ASN A 204 -1.85 1.82 -0.73
CA ASN A 204 -1.25 2.37 0.49
C ASN A 204 -1.57 3.86 0.66
N PRO A 205 -1.76 4.37 1.90
CA PRO A 205 -2.13 5.77 2.17
C PRO A 205 -1.25 6.80 1.42
N ILE A 206 0.06 6.54 1.38
CA ILE A 206 1.03 7.37 0.66
C ILE A 206 0.73 7.48 -0.84
N GLU A 207 0.20 6.45 -1.49
CA GLU A 207 -0.06 6.45 -2.92
C GLU A 207 -1.21 7.40 -3.27
N TRP A 208 -2.26 7.47 -2.45
CA TRP A 208 -3.30 8.49 -2.62
C TRP A 208 -2.74 9.90 -2.42
N LEU A 209 -1.85 10.10 -1.45
CA LEU A 209 -1.21 11.41 -1.26
C LEU A 209 -0.42 11.83 -2.51
N LEU A 210 0.39 10.92 -3.06
CA LEU A 210 1.30 11.23 -4.18
C LEU A 210 0.61 11.28 -5.55
N ALA A 211 -0.54 10.60 -5.70
CA ALA A 211 -1.35 10.71 -6.92
C ALA A 211 -1.97 12.09 -7.12
N ASP A 212 -2.00 12.94 -6.07
CA ASP A 212 -2.44 14.35 -6.12
C ASP A 212 -3.75 14.57 -6.90
N GLY A 213 -4.78 13.78 -6.58
CA GLY A 213 -6.10 13.87 -7.19
C GLY A 213 -6.24 13.20 -8.56
N LYS A 214 -5.14 12.74 -9.18
CA LYS A 214 -5.17 12.03 -10.46
C LYS A 214 -5.30 10.52 -10.29
N PHE A 215 -6.25 10.06 -9.49
CA PHE A 215 -6.28 8.65 -9.06
C PHE A 215 -6.49 7.66 -10.21
N SER A 216 -5.65 6.62 -10.24
CA SER A 216 -5.83 5.45 -11.09
C SER A 216 -7.11 4.69 -10.72
N PRO A 217 -7.65 3.84 -11.62
CA PRO A 217 -8.79 2.98 -11.30
C PRO A 217 -8.59 2.11 -10.06
N ARG A 218 -7.33 1.76 -9.72
CA ARG A 218 -6.95 1.03 -8.50
C ARG A 218 -7.20 1.89 -7.25
N LEU A 219 -6.71 3.12 -7.24
CA LEU A 219 -6.85 4.04 -6.09
C LEU A 219 -8.28 4.57 -5.92
N LEU A 220 -9.11 4.55 -6.97
CA LEU A 220 -10.52 4.93 -6.88
C LEU A 220 -11.44 3.84 -6.27
N GLN A 221 -10.96 2.61 -6.10
CA GLN A 221 -11.75 1.56 -5.44
C GLN A 221 -11.95 1.90 -3.96
N ASP A 222 -13.15 1.67 -3.43
CA ASP A 222 -13.42 1.86 -2.01
C ASP A 222 -12.52 0.92 -1.20
N HIS A 223 -11.73 1.48 -0.28
CA HIS A 223 -10.76 0.73 0.51
C HIS A 223 -10.59 1.35 1.90
N PRO A 224 -10.53 0.56 2.99
CA PRO A 224 -10.46 1.09 4.36
C PRO A 224 -9.26 2.02 4.59
N HIS A 225 -8.10 1.75 3.96
CA HIS A 225 -6.91 2.61 4.09
C HIS A 225 -7.11 4.04 3.58
N GLN A 226 -8.13 4.34 2.78
CA GLN A 226 -8.43 5.72 2.37
C GLN A 226 -8.68 6.62 3.60
N LEU A 227 -9.20 6.07 4.70
CA LEU A 227 -9.33 6.78 5.98
C LEU A 227 -8.01 7.35 6.47
N LEU A 228 -6.92 6.60 6.31
CA LEU A 228 -5.59 6.94 6.80
C LEU A 228 -4.96 8.12 6.04
N CYS A 229 -5.61 8.60 4.98
CA CYS A 229 -5.21 9.82 4.27
C CYS A 229 -5.66 11.11 4.99
N ALA A 230 -6.59 11.02 5.93
CA ALA A 230 -7.10 12.18 6.67
C ALA A 230 -6.01 13.02 7.40
N PRO A 231 -4.97 12.44 8.02
CA PRO A 231 -3.87 13.19 8.61
C PRO A 231 -2.81 13.67 7.61
N LEU A 232 -2.88 13.29 6.32
CA LEU A 232 -1.92 13.69 5.31
C LEU A 232 -2.31 15.03 4.67
N PHE A 233 -1.33 15.91 4.54
CA PHE A 233 -1.44 17.18 3.80
C PHE A 233 -0.70 17.08 2.47
N PRO A 234 -0.99 17.96 1.48
CA PRO A 234 -0.21 18.00 0.24
C PRO A 234 1.29 18.14 0.51
N VAL A 235 2.10 17.46 -0.30
CA VAL A 235 3.56 17.49 -0.24
C VAL A 235 4.14 17.73 -1.63
N THR A 236 5.36 18.22 -1.67
CA THR A 236 6.20 18.13 -2.87
C THR A 236 7.09 16.89 -2.74
N PHE A 237 7.42 16.25 -3.86
CA PHE A 237 8.30 15.10 -3.82
C PHE A 237 9.14 14.99 -5.09
N GLU A 238 10.29 14.34 -4.95
CA GLU A 238 11.06 13.80 -6.07
C GLU A 238 10.77 12.30 -6.14
N SER A 239 10.18 11.86 -7.25
CA SER A 239 10.14 10.44 -7.58
C SER A 239 11.57 9.96 -7.79
N THR A 240 11.97 8.99 -6.98
CA THR A 240 13.18 8.23 -7.28
C THR A 240 12.79 7.16 -8.29
N SER A 241 13.19 7.35 -9.55
CA SER A 241 13.04 6.33 -10.60
C SER A 241 13.78 5.07 -10.16
N CYS A 242 13.05 4.12 -9.56
CA CYS A 242 13.57 2.81 -9.21
C CYS A 242 13.83 1.93 -10.45
N LEU A 243 13.49 2.41 -11.66
CA LEU A 243 13.62 1.66 -12.92
C LEU A 243 15.08 1.31 -13.30
N SER A 244 16.09 1.84 -12.61
CA SER A 244 17.49 1.45 -12.81
C SER A 244 17.95 0.32 -11.89
N SER A 245 17.19 -0.01 -10.85
CA SER A 245 17.42 -1.16 -9.97
C SER A 245 16.36 -2.22 -10.25
N ASP A 246 16.72 -3.50 -10.23
CA ASP A 246 15.81 -4.63 -10.47
C ASP A 246 14.63 -4.59 -9.49
N PHE A 247 13.56 -3.88 -9.86
CA PHE A 247 12.38 -3.77 -9.05
C PHE A 247 11.62 -5.08 -9.15
N ARG A 248 11.74 -5.88 -8.09
CA ARG A 248 11.01 -7.14 -7.94
C ARG A 248 9.75 -6.83 -7.15
N LEU A 249 8.60 -6.81 -7.83
CA LEU A 249 7.30 -6.95 -7.18
C LEU A 249 7.21 -8.38 -6.67
N PHE A 250 7.87 -8.66 -5.54
CA PHE A 250 7.89 -9.99 -4.95
C PHE A 250 6.52 -10.30 -4.37
N TRP A 251 6.00 -11.44 -4.79
CA TRP A 251 5.02 -12.18 -4.03
C TRP A 251 5.80 -13.06 -3.07
N ASN A 252 5.78 -12.76 -1.77
CA ASN A 252 6.37 -13.69 -0.82
C ASN A 252 5.53 -14.97 -0.80
N GLY A 253 6.10 -16.07 -1.28
CA GLY A 253 5.47 -17.38 -1.39
C GLY A 253 5.00 -17.79 -2.78
N SER A 254 5.18 -16.97 -3.83
CA SER A 254 4.88 -17.38 -5.20
C SER A 254 5.71 -16.64 -6.26
N THR A 255 5.98 -17.25 -7.41
CA THR A 255 6.79 -16.66 -8.52
C THR A 255 5.99 -15.74 -9.44
N LEU A 256 4.89 -15.16 -8.97
CA LEU A 256 4.06 -14.28 -9.79
C LEU A 256 4.62 -12.85 -9.77
N HIS A 257 4.43 -12.08 -10.84
CA HIS A 257 4.77 -10.66 -10.90
C HIS A 257 3.71 -9.92 -11.72
N SER A 258 3.25 -8.76 -11.25
CA SER A 258 2.63 -7.79 -12.15
C SER A 258 3.75 -7.13 -12.95
N LEU A 259 3.69 -7.18 -14.28
CA LEU A 259 4.69 -6.57 -15.18
C LEU A 259 4.72 -5.05 -14.97
N VAL A 260 5.65 -4.61 -14.13
CA VAL A 260 5.95 -3.22 -13.80
C VAL A 260 7.46 -3.10 -13.84
N GLY A 261 7.99 -2.38 -14.83
CA GLY A 261 9.42 -2.16 -15.00
C GLY A 261 9.94 -2.51 -16.40
N LYS A 262 11.23 -2.22 -16.65
CA LYS A 262 11.94 -2.59 -17.88
C LYS A 262 12.53 -3.99 -17.81
N SER A 263 12.80 -4.50 -16.61
CA SER A 263 13.26 -5.87 -16.44
C SER A 263 12.96 -6.44 -15.06
N LEU A 264 12.78 -7.76 -15.01
CA LEU A 264 12.62 -8.54 -13.78
C LEU A 264 13.75 -9.56 -13.71
N VAL A 265 14.31 -9.80 -12.52
CA VAL A 265 15.43 -10.74 -12.33
C VAL A 265 15.05 -11.78 -11.28
N PHE A 266 15.29 -13.05 -11.60
CA PHE A 266 14.95 -14.22 -10.80
C PHE A 266 16.24 -14.95 -10.43
N ASP A 267 16.57 -14.98 -9.13
CA ASP A 267 17.69 -15.77 -8.63
C ASP A 267 17.24 -17.21 -8.37
N LEU A 268 17.90 -18.15 -9.03
CA LEU A 268 17.58 -19.57 -8.94
C LEU A 268 18.60 -20.26 -8.04
N PRO A 269 18.17 -20.99 -6.99
CA PRO A 269 19.08 -21.63 -6.05
C PRO A 269 19.89 -22.76 -6.69
N GLU A 270 20.90 -23.29 -6.01
CA GLU A 270 21.72 -24.39 -6.53
C GLU A 270 20.91 -25.67 -6.79
N THR A 271 20.03 -26.03 -5.86
CA THR A 271 19.16 -27.21 -5.97
C THR A 271 17.86 -26.87 -6.70
N PHE A 272 17.39 -27.76 -7.59
CA PHE A 272 16.09 -27.67 -8.23
C PHE A 272 15.37 -29.01 -8.22
N GLU A 273 14.04 -28.98 -8.16
CA GLU A 273 13.20 -30.19 -8.13
C GLU A 273 12.80 -30.58 -9.56
N MET A 274 13.39 -31.66 -10.09
CA MET A 274 13.03 -32.18 -11.43
C MET A 274 11.73 -33.01 -11.46
N GLY A 275 11.25 -33.46 -10.30
CA GLY A 275 10.15 -34.44 -10.21
C GLY A 275 8.75 -33.85 -10.38
N ARG A 276 8.61 -32.52 -10.35
CA ARG A 276 7.32 -31.84 -10.34
C ARG A 276 7.08 -31.15 -11.67
N SER A 277 6.03 -31.58 -12.39
CA SER A 277 5.66 -31.00 -13.68
C SER A 277 5.06 -29.60 -13.59
N ASP A 278 4.67 -29.18 -12.38
CA ASP A 278 4.06 -27.90 -12.07
C ASP A 278 5.06 -26.83 -11.60
N LEU A 279 6.35 -27.15 -11.51
CA LEU A 279 7.38 -26.19 -11.11
C LEU A 279 7.94 -25.42 -12.30
N PHE A 280 7.82 -24.10 -12.21
CA PHE A 280 8.43 -23.14 -13.11
C PHE A 280 9.33 -22.20 -12.31
N GLU A 281 10.48 -21.85 -12.88
CA GLU A 281 11.49 -20.99 -12.26
C GLU A 281 11.03 -19.52 -12.27
N ALA A 282 10.42 -19.11 -13.38
CA ALA A 282 9.87 -17.78 -13.58
C ALA A 282 8.56 -17.88 -14.35
N ALA A 283 7.53 -17.12 -13.95
CA ALA A 283 6.24 -17.14 -14.61
C ALA A 283 5.61 -15.74 -14.67
N LEU A 284 5.12 -15.39 -15.86
CA LEU A 284 4.34 -14.19 -16.11
C LEU A 284 2.91 -14.61 -16.43
N TYR A 285 1.94 -13.79 -16.01
CA TYR A 285 0.53 -14.11 -16.15
C TYR A 285 -0.22 -12.96 -16.83
N THR A 286 -1.19 -13.29 -17.67
CA THR A 286 -2.08 -12.33 -18.31
C THR A 286 -3.48 -12.91 -18.44
N ASP A 287 -4.50 -12.08 -18.30
CA ASP A 287 -5.90 -12.53 -18.28
C ASP A 287 -6.26 -13.31 -19.56
N ILE A 288 -7.02 -14.40 -19.41
CA ILE A 288 -7.64 -15.08 -20.55
C ILE A 288 -8.78 -14.20 -21.06
N SER A 289 -8.57 -13.59 -22.22
CA SER A 289 -9.59 -12.93 -23.02
C SER A 289 -9.48 -13.42 -24.47
N GLU A 290 -10.60 -13.47 -25.19
CA GLU A 290 -10.60 -13.76 -26.63
C GLU A 290 -9.82 -12.71 -27.43
N GLU A 291 -9.67 -11.52 -26.86
CA GLU A 291 -8.93 -10.40 -27.45
C GLU A 291 -7.43 -10.44 -27.14
N THR A 292 -7.01 -11.23 -26.14
CA THR A 292 -5.60 -11.41 -25.78
C THR A 292 -4.95 -12.42 -26.71
N LYS A 293 -3.93 -11.98 -27.46
CA LYS A 293 -3.13 -12.82 -28.36
C LYS A 293 -1.68 -12.85 -27.90
N ILE A 294 -1.10 -14.04 -27.83
CA ILE A 294 0.29 -14.23 -27.45
C ILE A 294 1.06 -14.84 -28.63
N PHE A 295 2.20 -14.23 -28.97
CA PHE A 295 3.05 -14.64 -30.06
C PHE A 295 4.48 -14.92 -29.57
N ILE A 296 5.15 -15.86 -30.25
CA ILE A 296 6.57 -16.21 -30.07
C ILE A 296 7.23 -15.94 -31.42
N GLU A 297 8.18 -15.01 -31.48
CA GLU A 297 8.86 -14.59 -32.72
C GLU A 297 7.86 -14.21 -33.83
N GLY A 298 6.76 -13.53 -33.43
CA GLY A 298 5.68 -13.12 -34.33
C GLY A 298 4.71 -14.24 -34.76
N GLY A 299 5.00 -15.50 -34.46
CA GLY A 299 4.14 -16.66 -34.73
C GLY A 299 3.30 -17.10 -33.53
N LYS A 300 2.26 -17.91 -33.77
CA LYS A 300 1.55 -18.59 -32.68
C LYS A 300 2.34 -19.83 -32.26
N GLY A 301 2.51 -20.02 -30.95
CA GLY A 301 3.15 -21.21 -30.39
C GLY A 301 2.92 -21.32 -28.88
N THR A 302 3.26 -22.47 -28.32
CA THR A 302 3.10 -22.76 -26.88
C THR A 302 4.42 -23.09 -26.18
N THR A 303 5.52 -23.14 -26.91
CA THR A 303 6.87 -23.44 -26.40
C THR A 303 7.87 -22.47 -26.99
N PHE A 304 8.78 -21.95 -26.16
CA PHE A 304 9.81 -21.00 -26.56
C PHE A 304 11.15 -21.32 -25.88
N GLN A 305 12.23 -20.77 -26.40
CA GLN A 305 13.56 -20.81 -25.81
C GLN A 305 13.92 -19.48 -25.16
N LEU A 306 14.96 -19.46 -24.33
CA LEU A 306 15.53 -18.19 -23.87
C LEU A 306 16.01 -17.37 -25.07
N GLY A 307 15.76 -16.06 -25.05
CA GLY A 307 16.06 -15.12 -26.13
C GLY A 307 14.94 -14.94 -27.16
N ASP A 308 13.95 -15.86 -27.21
CA ASP A 308 12.80 -15.71 -28.09
C ASP A 308 11.95 -14.50 -27.66
N LEU A 309 11.56 -13.68 -28.63
CA LEU A 309 10.68 -12.54 -28.45
C LEU A 309 9.25 -13.01 -28.20
N ILE A 310 8.75 -12.77 -26.99
CA ILE A 310 7.36 -12.98 -26.63
C ILE A 310 6.61 -11.66 -26.78
N THR A 311 5.46 -11.69 -27.44
CA THR A 311 4.59 -10.54 -27.62
C THR A 311 3.20 -10.84 -27.09
N ILE A 312 2.72 -10.05 -26.13
CA ILE A 312 1.33 -10.06 -25.66
C ILE A 312 0.60 -8.87 -26.28
N GLN A 313 -0.40 -9.14 -27.11
CA GLN A 313 -1.30 -8.15 -27.68
C GLN A 313 -2.65 -8.20 -26.99
N THR A 314 -3.09 -7.06 -26.47
CA THR A 314 -4.42 -6.80 -25.91
C THR A 314 -5.04 -5.62 -26.68
N PRO A 315 -6.34 -5.32 -26.55
CA PRO A 315 -6.96 -4.17 -27.22
C PRO A 315 -6.26 -2.83 -26.93
N THR A 316 -5.70 -2.68 -25.74
CA THR A 316 -5.15 -1.41 -25.26
C THR A 316 -3.63 -1.38 -25.17
N LYS A 317 -2.96 -2.55 -25.23
CA LYS A 317 -1.52 -2.66 -24.98
C LYS A 317 -0.88 -3.72 -25.85
N ASN A 318 0.35 -3.45 -26.27
CA ASN A 318 1.24 -4.39 -26.93
C ASN A 318 2.53 -4.45 -26.09
N ILE A 319 2.79 -5.59 -25.45
CA ILE A 319 3.93 -5.79 -24.55
C ILE A 319 4.87 -6.79 -25.20
N GLN A 320 6.14 -6.42 -25.32
CA GLN A 320 7.19 -7.27 -25.85
C GLN A 320 8.20 -7.57 -24.75
N PHE A 321 8.65 -8.81 -24.66
CA PHE A 321 9.70 -9.19 -23.72
C PHE A 321 10.44 -10.46 -24.12
N LYS A 322 11.58 -10.71 -23.48
CA LYS A 322 12.40 -11.92 -23.65
C LYS A 322 12.82 -12.44 -22.28
N PHE A 323 12.95 -13.76 -22.15
CA PHE A 323 13.67 -14.36 -21.03
C PHE A 323 15.13 -14.57 -21.42
N GLU A 324 16.07 -14.19 -20.57
CA GLU A 324 17.51 -14.25 -20.80
C GLU A 324 18.20 -14.90 -19.59
N LEU A 325 19.25 -15.68 -19.82
CA LEU A 325 20.12 -16.18 -18.75
C LEU A 325 21.24 -15.14 -18.53
N THR A 326 21.27 -14.47 -17.38
CA THR A 326 22.26 -13.43 -17.06
C THR A 326 23.44 -13.96 -16.26
N SER A 327 23.27 -15.07 -15.55
CA SER A 327 24.33 -15.71 -14.77
C SER A 327 24.08 -17.22 -14.64
N GLY A 328 25.15 -18.00 -14.51
CA GLY A 328 25.12 -19.47 -14.41
C GLY A 328 25.09 -20.18 -15.77
N ALA A 329 24.81 -21.49 -15.74
CA ALA A 329 24.74 -22.33 -16.93
C ALA A 329 23.58 -23.32 -16.82
N GLY A 330 22.80 -23.47 -17.88
CA GLY A 330 21.70 -24.43 -17.93
C GLY A 330 20.87 -24.33 -19.19
N ASP A 331 20.09 -25.37 -19.45
CA ASP A 331 19.06 -25.39 -20.48
C ASP A 331 17.69 -25.15 -19.85
N PHE A 332 16.92 -24.29 -20.48
CA PHE A 332 15.62 -23.88 -20.03
C PHE A 332 14.63 -23.98 -21.17
N CYS A 333 13.37 -24.28 -20.85
CA CYS A 333 12.29 -24.33 -21.82
C CYS A 333 11.15 -23.43 -21.33
N GLY A 334 10.67 -22.58 -22.22
CA GLY A 334 9.50 -21.75 -22.02
C GLY A 334 8.23 -22.44 -22.46
N HIS A 335 7.14 -22.22 -21.72
CA HIS A 335 5.81 -22.72 -22.02
C HIS A 335 4.76 -21.62 -21.90
N ILE A 336 3.75 -21.67 -22.77
CA ILE A 336 2.56 -20.82 -22.73
C ILE A 336 1.34 -21.73 -22.66
N PHE A 337 0.58 -21.65 -21.57
CA PHE A 337 -0.60 -22.47 -21.35
C PHE A 337 -1.60 -21.77 -20.43
N ARG A 338 -2.83 -22.28 -20.37
CA ARG A 338 -3.85 -21.76 -19.46
C ARG A 338 -3.60 -22.28 -18.06
N SER A 339 -3.60 -21.40 -17.07
CA SER A 339 -3.34 -21.73 -15.68
C SER A 339 -4.01 -20.71 -14.76
N ASN A 340 -3.84 -20.90 -13.46
CA ASN A 340 -4.26 -19.96 -12.45
C ASN A 340 -3.06 -19.34 -11.76
N ARG A 341 -3.19 -18.08 -11.38
CA ARG A 341 -2.28 -17.41 -10.45
C ARG A 341 -2.31 -18.16 -9.11
N PRO A 342 -1.22 -18.20 -8.33
CA PRO A 342 -1.18 -18.84 -7.02
C PRO A 342 -2.32 -18.40 -6.07
N SER A 343 -2.72 -17.13 -6.11
CA SER A 343 -3.86 -16.60 -5.34
C SER A 343 -5.25 -17.03 -5.84
N GLN A 344 -5.35 -17.62 -7.03
CA GLN A 344 -6.60 -18.10 -7.61
C GLN A 344 -6.78 -19.62 -7.45
N ILE A 345 -5.75 -20.37 -7.07
CA ILE A 345 -5.80 -21.84 -6.96
C ILE A 345 -6.93 -22.31 -6.03
N LEU A 346 -7.34 -21.49 -5.05
CA LEU A 346 -8.42 -21.79 -4.12
C LEU A 346 -9.85 -21.61 -4.69
N LYS A 347 -10.01 -21.06 -5.91
CA LYS A 347 -11.32 -20.62 -6.44
C LYS A 347 -11.99 -21.58 -7.43
N GLY A 348 -11.46 -22.78 -7.64
CA GLY A 348 -12.10 -23.82 -8.46
C GLY A 348 -11.19 -24.37 -9.56
N TYR A 349 -11.78 -25.13 -10.49
CA TYR A 349 -11.06 -25.85 -11.57
C TYR A 349 -10.93 -25.07 -12.88
N GLU A 350 -11.53 -23.88 -12.99
CA GLU A 350 -11.41 -23.05 -14.20
C GLU A 350 -10.07 -22.32 -14.22
N ALA A 351 -9.44 -22.24 -15.40
CA ALA A 351 -8.25 -21.43 -15.60
C ALA A 351 -8.66 -20.01 -16.02
N TYR A 352 -8.19 -19.00 -15.29
CA TYR A 352 -8.50 -17.59 -15.52
C TYR A 352 -7.41 -16.83 -16.27
N ASP A 353 -6.20 -17.40 -16.36
CA ASP A 353 -5.01 -16.73 -16.88
C ASP A 353 -4.22 -17.56 -17.91
N TRP A 354 -3.57 -16.87 -18.83
CA TRP A 354 -2.43 -17.42 -19.57
C TRP A 354 -1.19 -17.31 -18.69
N GLN A 355 -0.49 -18.42 -18.50
CA GLN A 355 0.81 -18.50 -17.86
C GLN A 355 1.89 -18.64 -18.94
N ILE A 356 2.85 -17.71 -18.94
CA ILE A 356 4.03 -17.70 -19.78
C ILE A 356 5.21 -17.94 -18.83
N ALA A 357 5.73 -19.16 -18.81
CA ALA A 357 6.64 -19.58 -17.77
C ALA A 357 7.85 -20.33 -18.31
N VAL A 358 8.99 -20.15 -17.65
CA VAL A 358 10.25 -20.84 -17.95
C VAL A 358 10.50 -21.89 -16.89
N ARG A 359 10.87 -23.09 -17.33
CA ARG A 359 11.31 -24.19 -16.46
C ARG A 359 12.76 -24.57 -16.78
N THR A 360 13.49 -24.99 -15.76
CA THR A 360 14.79 -25.63 -15.96
C THR A 360 14.61 -27.05 -16.54
N LEU A 361 15.39 -27.38 -17.57
CA LEU A 361 15.57 -28.75 -18.05
C LEU A 361 16.78 -29.39 -17.38
N ARG A 362 17.90 -28.67 -17.35
CA ARG A 362 19.13 -29.00 -16.60
C ARG A 362 19.88 -27.71 -16.29
N ARG A 363 20.54 -27.61 -15.13
CA ARG A 363 21.44 -26.50 -14.81
C ARG A 363 22.60 -26.95 -13.94
N GLU A 364 23.68 -26.19 -14.00
CA GLU A 364 24.88 -26.38 -13.17
C GLU A 364 24.95 -25.25 -12.13
N GLY A 365 24.52 -25.56 -10.91
CA GLY A 365 24.59 -24.61 -9.80
C GLY A 365 23.53 -23.51 -9.84
N PRO A 366 23.72 -22.43 -9.05
CA PRO A 366 22.82 -21.29 -9.02
C PRO A 366 22.87 -20.53 -10.36
N CYS A 367 21.72 -20.03 -10.78
CA CYS A 367 21.55 -19.31 -12.04
C CYS A 367 20.72 -18.04 -11.83
N GLN A 368 20.74 -17.14 -12.79
CA GLN A 368 19.90 -15.95 -12.79
C GLN A 368 19.19 -15.79 -14.12
N ILE A 369 17.85 -15.76 -14.10
CA ILE A 369 17.02 -15.49 -15.28
C ILE A 369 16.55 -14.04 -15.21
N LYS A 370 16.64 -13.32 -16.33
CA LYS A 370 16.10 -11.97 -16.49
C LYS A 370 14.97 -11.98 -17.51
N VAL A 371 13.85 -11.34 -17.19
CA VAL A 371 12.83 -10.94 -18.16
C VAL A 371 13.15 -9.52 -18.58
N ASN A 372 13.45 -9.31 -19.84
CA ASN A 372 13.70 -7.98 -20.41
C ASN A 372 12.48 -7.52 -21.19
N ILE A 373 11.82 -6.46 -20.74
CA ILE A 373 10.60 -5.88 -21.33
C ILE A 373 11.03 -4.73 -22.25
N LEU A 374 10.67 -4.83 -23.53
CA LEU A 374 11.20 -4.02 -24.63
C LEU A 374 10.36 -2.76 -24.93
#